data_AF-A0A085WHM3-F1
#
_entry.id   AF-A0A085WHM3-F1
#
_cell.length_a   1.000
_cell.length_b   1.000
_cell.length_c   1.000
_cell.angle_alpha   90.00
_cell.angle_beta   90.00
_cell.angle_gamma   90.00
#
_symmetry.space_group_name_H-M   'P 1'
#
loop_
_entity.id
_entity.type
_entity.pdbx_description
1 polymer ?
#
loop_
_entity_poly.entity_id
_entity_poly.type
_entity_poly.pdbx_seq_one_letter_code
_entity_poly.pdbx_strand_id
1 'polypeptide(L)' 'MQTVGEKLFAQGEAKGEAKGQAKYLLRTLDRRGIPMDAKTRRRILACKDTRLLDQWCDRALTATTLAEVLGEASK' A
#
# COMPACT_ATOMS: atom_id res chain seq x y z
N MET A 1 -4.88 -15.07 -28.29
CA MET A 1 -5.21 -13.64 -28.27
C MET A 1 -6.11 -13.42 -27.06
N GLN A 2 -5.68 -12.65 -26.05
CA GLN A 2 -6.52 -12.38 -24.87
C GLN A 2 -7.72 -11.50 -25.27
N THR A 3 -8.91 -11.90 -24.83
CA THR A 3 -10.16 -11.16 -25.06
C THR A 3 -10.21 -9.90 -24.20
N VAL A 4 -11.06 -8.94 -24.58
CA VAL A 4 -11.27 -7.72 -23.79
C VAL A 4 -11.79 -8.05 -22.38
N GLY A 5 -12.62 -9.09 -22.26
CA GLY A 5 -13.16 -9.56 -20.97
C GLY A 5 -12.08 -10.03 -20.00
N GLU A 6 -11.13 -10.86 -20.45
CA GLU A 6 -10.02 -11.35 -19.61
C GLU A 6 -9.12 -10.21 -19.13
N LYS A 7 -8.85 -9.22 -20.00
CA LYS A 7 -8.06 -8.04 -19.63
C LYS A 7 -8.75 -7.18 -18.57
N LEU A 8 -10.05 -6.98 -18.69
CA LEU A 8 -10.83 -6.20 -17.71
C LEU A 8 -10.89 -6.91 -16.36
N PHE A 9 -11.03 -8.25 -16.36
CA PHE A 9 -11.02 -9.04 -15.14
C PHE A 9 -9.68 -8.95 -14.40
N ALA A 10 -8.57 -9.20 -15.10
CA ALA A 10 -7.22 -9.10 -14.52
C ALA A 10 -6.92 -7.68 -13.98
N GLN A 11 -7.38 -6.63 -14.67
CA GLN A 11 -7.28 -5.26 -14.16
C GLN A 11 -8.13 -5.03 -12.90
N GLY A 12 -9.31 -5.66 -12.83
CA GLY A 12 -10.18 -5.61 -11.65
C GLY A 12 -9.54 -6.26 -10.44
N GLU A 13 -8.97 -7.45 -10.60
CA GLU A 13 -8.25 -8.16 -9.54
C GLU A 13 -7.05 -7.36 -9.04
N ALA A 14 -6.18 -6.89 -9.93
CA ALA A 14 -5.01 -6.09 -9.55
C ALA A 14 -5.39 -4.80 -8.79
N LYS A 15 -6.47 -4.12 -9.21
CA LYS A 15 -6.99 -2.94 -8.49
C LYS A 15 -7.56 -3.31 -7.12
N GLY A 16 -8.24 -4.46 -7.02
CA GLY A 16 -8.80 -4.98 -5.78
C GLY A 16 -7.71 -5.30 -4.76
N GLU A 17 -6.67 -6.01 -5.20
CA GLU A 17 -5.51 -6.40 -4.41
C GLU A 17 -4.78 -5.16 -3.86
N ALA A 18 -4.39 -4.22 -4.73
CA ALA A 18 -3.71 -3.00 -4.32
C ALA A 18 -4.55 -2.18 -3.31
N LYS A 19 -5.85 -2.04 -3.55
CA LYS A 19 -6.75 -1.35 -2.62
C LYS A 19 -6.87 -2.07 -1.28
N GLY A 20 -6.85 -3.40 -1.29
CA GLY A 20 -6.86 -4.23 -0.09
C GLY A 20 -5.60 -4.03 0.75
N GLN A 21 -4.42 -4.17 0.13
CA GLN A 21 -3.12 -3.99 0.77
C GLN A 21 -2.96 -2.58 1.33
N ALA A 22 -3.31 -1.54 0.56
CA ALA A 22 -3.25 -0.15 1.02
C ALA A 22 -4.10 0.10 2.26
N LYS A 23 -5.33 -0.44 2.30
CA LYS A 23 -6.20 -0.35 3.50
C LYS A 23 -5.62 -1.11 4.69
N TYR A 24 -5.06 -2.29 4.45
CA TYR A 24 -4.42 -3.09 5.49
C TYR A 24 -3.24 -2.35 6.11
N LEU A 25 -2.34 -1.82 5.28
CA LEU A 25 -1.20 -1.00 5.72
C LEU A 25 -1.65 0.17 6.60
N LEU A 26 -2.64 0.95 6.16
CA LEU A 26 -3.15 2.08 6.94
C LEU A 26 -3.69 1.65 8.31
N ARG A 27 -4.39 0.51 8.37
CA ARG A 27 -4.91 -0.04 9.63
C ARG A 27 -3.78 -0.51 10.55
N THR A 28 -2.72 -1.08 10.00
CA THR A 28 -1.53 -1.48 10.76
C THR A 28 -0.83 -0.27 11.37
N LEU A 29 -0.62 0.79 10.58
CA LEU A 29 0.05 2.01 11.06
C LEU A 29 -0.77 2.72 12.15
N ASP A 30 -2.10 2.76 11.99
CA ASP A 30 -3.02 3.28 13.01
C ASP A 30 -2.94 2.48 14.32
N ARG A 31 -2.95 1.14 14.24
CA ARG A 31 -2.80 0.26 15.42
C ARG A 31 -1.45 0.37 16.11
N ARG A 32 -0.39 0.65 15.35
CA ARG A 32 0.95 0.87 15.89
C ARG A 32 1.15 2.29 16.43
N GLY A 33 0.16 3.17 16.28
CA GLY A 33 0.25 4.56 16.74
C GLY A 33 1.26 5.39 15.95
N ILE A 34 1.58 5.00 14.70
CA ILE A 34 2.50 5.76 13.85
C ILE A 34 1.72 6.94 13.24
N PRO A 35 2.06 8.19 13.58
CA PRO A 35 1.34 9.35 13.09
C PRO A 35 1.52 9.50 11.57
N MET A 36 0.44 9.84 10.90
CA MET A 36 0.40 9.99 9.45
C MET A 36 -0.46 11.19 9.04
N ASP A 37 0.06 11.98 8.11
CA ASP A 37 -0.69 13.09 7.53
C ASP A 37 -1.68 12.63 6.43
N ALA A 38 -2.66 13.49 6.12
CA ALA A 38 -3.67 13.17 5.11
C ALA A 38 -3.06 13.00 3.70
N LYS A 39 -1.92 13.65 3.42
CA LYS A 39 -1.24 13.58 2.13
C LYS A 39 -0.68 12.17 1.90
N THR A 40 0.02 11.63 2.89
CA THR A 40 0.62 10.29 2.86
C THR A 40 -0.45 9.22 2.85
N ARG A 41 -1.52 9.40 3.63
CA ARG A 41 -2.69 8.50 3.59
C ARG A 41 -3.28 8.40 2.18
N ARG A 42 -3.46 9.53 1.50
CA ARG A 42 -3.95 9.56 0.11
C ARG A 42 -2.98 8.90 -0.86
N ARG A 43 -1.67 9.12 -0.69
CA ARG A 43 -0.63 8.47 -1.51
C ARG A 43 -0.68 6.95 -1.38
N ILE A 44 -0.79 6.42 -0.16
CA ILE A 44 -0.90 4.98 0.08
C ILE A 44 -2.16 4.41 -0.59
N LEU A 45 -3.32 5.08 -0.43
CA LEU A 45 -4.58 4.64 -1.05
C LEU A 45 -4.59 4.71 -2.58
N ALA A 46 -3.81 5.62 -3.17
CA ALA A 46 -3.70 5.77 -4.62
C ALA A 46 -2.65 4.83 -5.24
N CYS A 47 -1.84 4.16 -4.43
CA CYS A 47 -0.82 3.23 -4.91
C CYS A 47 -1.47 2.02 -5.59
N LYS A 48 -0.99 1.69 -6.78
CA LYS A 48 -1.45 0.52 -7.57
C LYS A 48 -0.36 -0.55 -7.71
N ASP A 49 0.83 -0.28 -7.18
CA ASP A 49 1.94 -1.21 -7.17
C ASP A 49 1.82 -2.11 -5.94
N THR A 50 1.32 -3.34 -6.17
CA THR A 50 1.10 -4.33 -5.12
C THR A 50 2.42 -4.77 -4.47
N ARG A 51 3.52 -4.84 -5.23
CA ARG A 51 4.84 -5.22 -4.70
C ARG A 51 5.39 -4.14 -3.76
N LEU A 52 5.19 -2.87 -4.11
CA LEU A 52 5.58 -1.76 -3.24
C LEU A 52 4.73 -1.75 -1.96
N LEU A 53 3.42 -1.99 -2.09
CA LEU A 53 2.51 -2.09 -0.96
C LEU A 53 2.86 -3.25 -0.03
N ASP A 54 3.26 -4.41 -0.56
CA ASP A 54 3.74 -5.54 0.25
C ASP A 54 5.00 -5.18 1.03
N GLN A 55 5.99 -4.55 0.38
CA GLN A 55 7.21 -4.10 1.07
C GLN A 55 6.90 -3.14 2.21
N TRP A 56 5.96 -2.20 2.01
CA TRP A 56 5.51 -1.32 3.06
C TRP A 56 4.77 -2.07 4.16
N CYS A 57 3.95 -3.07 3.83
CA CYS A 57 3.28 -3.92 4.82
C CYS A 57 4.30 -4.66 5.70
N ASP A 58 5.32 -5.28 5.09
CA ASP A 58 6.37 -6.01 5.81
C ASP A 58 7.15 -5.07 6.75
N ARG A 59 7.57 -3.91 6.24
CA ARG A 59 8.27 -2.90 7.06
C ARG A 59 7.37 -2.38 8.18
N ALA A 60 6.08 -2.18 7.93
CA ALA A 60 5.12 -1.71 8.93
C ALA A 60 4.90 -2.68 10.09
N LEU A 61 5.42 -3.91 10.04
CA LEU A 61 5.40 -4.83 11.18
C LEU A 61 6.45 -4.48 12.24
N THR A 62 7.59 -3.89 11.84
CA THR A 62 8.73 -3.62 12.75
C THR A 62 9.08 -2.13 12.85
N ALA A 63 8.95 -1.36 11.76
CA ALA A 63 9.32 0.05 11.67
C ALA A 63 8.66 0.93 12.75
N THR A 64 9.40 1.86 13.33
CA THR A 64 8.88 2.78 14.36
C THR A 64 8.40 4.10 13.78
N THR A 65 8.78 4.41 12.53
CA THR A 65 8.46 5.65 11.85
C THR A 65 7.83 5.43 10.49
N LEU A 66 7.09 6.41 10.00
CA LEU A 66 6.50 6.38 8.66
C LEU A 66 7.57 6.37 7.56
N ALA A 67 8.70 7.05 7.78
CA ALA A 67 9.82 7.09 6.84
C ALA A 67 10.44 5.69 6.62
N GLU A 68 10.66 4.95 7.72
CA GLU A 68 11.11 3.55 7.67
C GLU A 68 10.15 2.65 6.89
N VAL A 69 8.84 2.81 7.12
CA VAL A 69 7.80 2.07 6.39
C VAL A 69 7.89 2.34 4.89
N LEU A 70 7.95 3.62 4.52
CA LEU A 70 7.93 4.05 3.12
C LEU A 70 9.28 3.84 2.41
N GLY A 71 10.34 3.54 3.15
CA GLY A 71 11.71 3.46 2.61
C GLY A 71 12.27 4.83 2.23
N GLU A 72 11.72 5.90 2.82
CA GLU A 72 12.24 7.24 2.66
C GLU A 72 13.43 7.36 3.61
N ALA A 73 14.64 7.32 3.06
CA ALA A 73 15.86 7.39 3.86
C ALA A 73 15.82 8.64 4.75
N SER A 74 15.92 8.44 6.06
CA SER A 74 16.29 9.49 6.99
C SER A 74 17.71 9.92 6.62
N LYS A 75 17.84 11.06 5.94
CA LYS A 75 19.13 11.70 5.71
C LYS A 75 19.45 12.63 6.88
#